data_AF-A0A7R9QRP7-F1
#
_entry.id   AF-A0A7R9QRP7-F1
#
_cell.length_a   1.000
_cell.length_b   1.000
_cell.length_c   1.000
_cell.angle_alpha   90.00
_cell.angle_beta   90.00
_cell.angle_gamma   90.00
#
_symmetry.space_group_name_H-M   'P 1'
#
loop_
_entity.id
_entity.type
_entity.pdbx_description
1 polymer ?
#
loop_
_entity_poly.entity_id
_entity_poly.type
_entity_poly.pdbx_seq_one_letter_code
_entity_poly.pdbx_strand_id
1 'polypeptide(L)'
;FFIELHIAHGYLDSTFLSPITNKRTDRYGGSLENRMRIAVEIAQSVRETLPDNIALGVRISVADYVNKSWDVKQSIELAHQLKALGVDFLDCSSGGLMIDIDYNAINTPNEQIVGAGTIQKETGMPTCAVGKIVDPNFAENTLRGNGATLIFIAHRVELRARIPWQYIPVPVTNKRTDRYEGSLENRMRIAVEIAQSVREALPDNIALGALGVDFMDCSSGGLVIDIDYNAINTPEEQIVSAGTIQKETGMSTCAVGKIVDPNFAENILRDNGATLIFIGRAFLNNPHWTYMAADELTDGQSFKLPLPYDYCIGSKGWFKWRKQALRGERQPLLNYKFTDISVDTK
;
A
#
# COMPACT_ATOMS: atom_id res chain seq x y z
N PHE A 1 5.61 -15.56 -5.05
CA PHE A 1 6.42 -14.42 -4.57
C PHE A 1 7.19 -13.87 -5.76
N PHE A 2 7.31 -12.56 -5.89
CA PHE A 2 8.07 -11.90 -6.96
C PHE A 2 8.93 -10.80 -6.34
N ILE A 3 9.97 -10.39 -7.06
CA ILE A 3 10.77 -9.20 -6.75
C ILE A 3 10.53 -8.18 -7.85
N GLU A 4 10.43 -6.90 -7.49
CA GLU A 4 10.29 -5.82 -8.45
C GLU A 4 11.40 -4.78 -8.25
N LEU A 5 12.09 -4.44 -9.33
CA LEU A 5 13.08 -3.36 -9.34
C LEU A 5 12.40 -2.03 -9.65
N HIS A 6 12.65 -1.03 -8.82
CA HIS A 6 12.01 0.28 -8.96
C HIS A 6 12.85 1.25 -9.81
N ILE A 7 12.62 1.27 -11.13
CA ILE A 7 13.29 2.12 -12.13
C ILE A 7 12.33 3.21 -12.64
N ALA A 8 11.54 3.79 -11.74
CA ALA A 8 10.50 4.77 -12.04
C ALA A 8 10.59 6.01 -11.14
N HIS A 9 9.67 6.95 -11.38
CA HIS A 9 9.31 8.06 -10.50
C HIS A 9 10.46 9.01 -10.11
N GLY A 10 11.49 9.13 -10.95
CA GLY A 10 12.62 10.03 -10.66
C GLY A 10 13.51 9.57 -9.50
N TYR A 11 13.41 8.32 -9.05
CA TYR A 11 14.42 7.72 -8.17
C TYR A 11 15.69 7.35 -8.96
N LEU A 12 16.70 6.86 -8.26
CA LEU A 12 18.08 6.73 -8.74
C LEU A 12 18.18 6.25 -10.19
N ASP A 13 17.70 5.05 -10.50
CA ASP A 13 17.88 4.46 -11.84
C ASP A 13 17.08 5.20 -12.91
N SER A 14 15.88 5.69 -12.57
CA SER A 14 15.06 6.55 -13.44
C SER A 14 15.77 7.85 -13.80
N THR A 15 16.59 8.41 -12.90
CA THR A 15 17.39 9.62 -13.22
C THR A 15 18.52 9.36 -14.21
N PHE A 16 18.99 8.12 -14.36
CA PHE A 16 19.97 7.77 -15.40
C PHE A 16 19.32 7.67 -16.78
N LEU A 17 18.08 7.19 -16.86
CA LEU A 17 17.35 7.01 -18.11
C LEU A 17 17.08 8.34 -18.83
N SER A 18 16.70 9.37 -18.08
CA SER A 18 16.34 10.66 -18.65
C SER A 18 17.56 11.49 -19.08
N PRO A 19 17.59 12.03 -20.32
CA PRO A 19 18.62 12.97 -20.73
C PRO A 19 18.53 14.32 -20.01
N ILE A 20 17.45 14.60 -19.27
CA ILE A 20 17.26 15.85 -18.53
C ILE A 20 18.10 15.84 -17.27
N THR A 21 18.08 14.73 -16.53
CA THR A 21 18.84 14.54 -15.29
C THR A 21 20.22 13.95 -15.53
N ASN A 22 20.39 13.08 -16.53
CA ASN A 22 21.67 12.47 -16.84
C ASN A 22 22.44 13.27 -17.91
N LYS A 23 23.38 14.09 -17.45
CA LYS A 23 24.32 14.87 -18.29
C LYS A 23 25.73 14.27 -18.33
N ARG A 24 25.89 13.01 -17.92
CA ARG A 24 27.21 12.36 -17.90
C ARG A 24 27.76 12.20 -19.31
N THR A 25 29.08 12.18 -19.40
CA THR A 25 29.84 11.97 -20.65
C THR A 25 30.63 10.66 -20.64
N ASP A 26 30.52 9.86 -19.58
CA ASP A 26 31.10 8.54 -19.49
C ASP A 26 30.17 7.47 -20.09
N ARG A 27 30.49 6.19 -19.87
CA ARG A 27 29.72 5.05 -20.40
C ARG A 27 28.28 4.93 -19.87
N TYR A 28 27.89 5.77 -18.91
CA TYR A 28 26.56 5.78 -18.29
C TYR A 28 25.71 7.00 -18.69
N GLY A 29 26.17 7.84 -19.63
CA GLY A 29 25.40 8.98 -20.14
C GLY A 29 25.57 9.25 -21.63
N GLY A 30 24.88 10.28 -22.13
CA GLY A 30 24.87 10.63 -23.55
C GLY A 30 23.85 9.82 -24.35
N SER A 31 24.28 8.74 -25.00
CA SER A 31 23.42 7.92 -25.86
C SER A 31 22.31 7.21 -25.08
N LEU A 32 21.23 6.79 -25.76
CA LEU A 32 20.16 6.00 -25.14
C LEU A 32 20.71 4.72 -24.50
N GLU A 33 21.56 3.98 -25.22
CA GLU A 33 22.23 2.77 -24.73
C GLU A 33 22.98 3.02 -23.40
N ASN A 34 23.79 4.07 -23.34
CA ASN A 34 24.55 4.40 -22.13
C ASN A 34 23.65 4.79 -20.96
N ARG A 35 22.56 5.53 -21.21
CA ARG A 35 21.61 5.92 -20.17
C ARG A 35 20.86 4.72 -19.59
N MET A 36 20.51 3.73 -20.42
CA MET A 36 19.87 2.48 -19.97
C MET A 36 20.83 1.53 -19.26
N ARG A 37 22.14 1.67 -19.49
CA ARG A 37 23.15 0.70 -19.04
C ARG A 37 23.04 0.34 -17.57
N ILE A 38 22.86 1.30 -16.67
CA ILE A 38 22.76 1.01 -15.23
C ILE A 38 21.52 0.16 -14.89
N ALA A 39 20.38 0.47 -15.49
CA ALA A 39 19.13 -0.28 -15.28
C ALA A 39 19.27 -1.72 -15.78
N VAL A 40 19.92 -1.91 -16.93
CA VAL A 40 20.18 -3.22 -17.54
C VAL A 40 21.20 -4.02 -16.73
N GLU A 41 22.31 -3.41 -16.29
CA GLU A 41 23.34 -4.06 -15.46
C GLU A 41 22.76 -4.52 -14.10
N ILE A 42 21.90 -3.71 -13.47
CA ILE A 42 21.23 -4.07 -12.22
C ILE A 42 20.24 -5.21 -12.45
N ALA A 43 19.38 -5.10 -13.47
CA ALA A 43 18.39 -6.15 -13.77
C ALA A 43 19.06 -7.48 -14.08
N GLN A 44 20.16 -7.47 -14.84
CA GLN A 44 20.96 -8.66 -15.12
C GLN A 44 21.51 -9.27 -13.84
N SER A 45 22.20 -8.47 -13.01
CA SER A 45 22.83 -8.95 -11.78
C SER A 45 21.81 -9.58 -10.82
N VAL A 46 20.63 -8.96 -10.71
CA VAL A 46 19.53 -9.48 -9.89
C VAL A 46 19.00 -10.78 -10.49
N ARG A 47 18.73 -10.82 -11.80
CA ARG A 47 18.18 -12.01 -12.45
C ARG A 47 19.11 -13.21 -12.33
N GLU A 48 20.43 -13.02 -12.49
CA GLU A 48 21.46 -14.05 -12.33
C GLU A 48 21.55 -14.61 -10.91
N THR A 49 21.15 -13.83 -9.90
CA THR A 49 21.16 -14.25 -8.49
C THR A 49 19.86 -14.95 -8.08
N LEU A 50 18.77 -14.72 -8.81
CA LEU A 50 17.45 -15.20 -8.43
C LEU A 50 17.15 -16.59 -9.01
N PRO A 51 16.61 -17.53 -8.20
CA PRO A 51 16.10 -18.80 -8.71
C PRO A 51 15.03 -18.62 -9.80
N ASP A 52 14.98 -19.53 -10.77
CA ASP A 52 14.07 -19.48 -11.93
C ASP A 52 12.58 -19.46 -11.56
N ASN A 53 12.22 -19.94 -10.36
CA ASN A 53 10.85 -19.97 -9.87
C ASN A 53 10.40 -18.65 -9.20
N ILE A 54 11.29 -17.65 -9.10
CA ILE A 54 10.96 -16.31 -8.61
C ILE A 54 10.85 -15.37 -9.81
N ALA A 55 9.65 -14.82 -10.00
CA ALA A 55 9.41 -13.82 -11.02
C ALA A 55 10.13 -12.51 -10.67
N LEU A 56 10.79 -11.91 -11.67
CA LEU A 56 11.42 -10.60 -11.60
C LEU A 56 10.62 -9.61 -12.44
N GLY A 57 10.04 -8.62 -11.77
CA GLY A 57 9.41 -7.46 -12.40
C GLY A 57 10.34 -6.26 -12.42
N VAL A 58 10.08 -5.33 -13.34
CA VAL A 58 10.71 -4.01 -13.33
C VAL A 58 9.62 -2.96 -13.46
N ARG A 59 9.59 -1.99 -12.53
CA ARG A 59 8.71 -0.84 -12.62
C ARG A 59 9.42 0.32 -13.31
N ILE A 60 8.75 0.93 -14.29
CA ILE A 60 9.28 2.09 -15.01
C ILE A 60 8.28 3.26 -15.05
N SER A 61 8.81 4.46 -15.27
CA SER A 61 8.01 5.57 -15.80
C SER A 61 8.01 5.47 -17.32
N VAL A 62 6.88 5.13 -17.95
CA VAL A 62 6.79 4.98 -19.42
C VAL A 62 7.04 6.28 -20.18
N ALA A 63 6.87 7.41 -19.50
CA ALA A 63 7.21 8.74 -19.97
C ALA A 63 7.41 9.71 -18.79
N ASP A 64 8.29 10.69 -18.96
CA ASP A 64 8.51 11.75 -17.96
C ASP A 64 7.62 12.97 -18.17
N TYR A 65 6.96 13.08 -19.33
CA TYR A 65 6.19 14.26 -19.77
C TYR A 65 6.99 15.56 -19.87
N VAL A 66 8.32 15.47 -19.89
CA VAL A 66 9.24 16.58 -20.14
C VAL A 66 9.63 16.57 -21.62
N ASN A 67 9.60 17.74 -22.27
CA ASN A 67 10.00 17.87 -23.68
C ASN A 67 11.45 17.36 -23.90
N LYS A 68 11.64 16.52 -24.91
CA LYS A 68 12.94 15.88 -25.25
C LYS A 68 13.54 15.02 -24.12
N SER A 69 12.70 14.44 -23.26
CA SER A 69 13.11 13.52 -22.18
C SER A 69 12.85 12.06 -22.54
N TRP A 70 12.70 11.20 -21.52
CA TRP A 70 12.24 9.83 -21.63
C TRP A 70 10.80 9.75 -22.14
N ASP A 71 10.57 8.84 -23.08
CA ASP A 71 9.28 8.62 -23.73
C ASP A 71 8.99 7.12 -23.94
N VAL A 72 7.80 6.81 -24.46
CA VAL A 72 7.36 5.43 -24.66
C VAL A 72 8.26 4.67 -25.64
N LYS A 73 8.85 5.34 -26.64
CA LYS A 73 9.73 4.70 -27.61
C LYS A 73 11.02 4.22 -26.95
N GLN A 74 11.60 5.03 -26.06
CA GLN A 74 12.74 4.62 -25.26
C GLN A 74 12.37 3.52 -24.25
N SER A 75 11.15 3.56 -23.69
CA SER A 75 10.65 2.50 -22.82
C SER A 75 10.52 1.15 -23.56
N ILE A 76 10.13 1.14 -24.83
CA ILE A 76 10.08 -0.06 -25.68
C ILE A 76 11.48 -0.67 -25.85
N GLU A 77 12.48 0.17 -26.11
CA GLU A 77 13.88 -0.27 -26.23
C GLU A 77 14.38 -0.90 -24.92
N LEU A 78 14.14 -0.24 -23.78
CA LEU A 78 14.48 -0.78 -22.48
C LEU A 78 13.78 -2.12 -22.22
N ALA A 79 12.49 -2.22 -22.56
CA ALA A 79 11.71 -3.44 -22.40
C ALA A 79 12.24 -4.61 -23.26
N HIS A 80 12.72 -4.36 -24.48
CA HIS A 80 13.41 -5.39 -25.27
C HIS A 80 14.66 -5.93 -24.57
N GLN A 81 15.49 -5.04 -23.99
CA GLN A 81 16.71 -5.44 -23.30
C GLN A 81 16.40 -6.21 -22.00
N LEU A 82 15.43 -5.73 -21.21
CA LEU A 82 15.00 -6.41 -19.98
C LEU A 82 14.39 -7.78 -20.27
N LYS A 83 13.55 -7.89 -21.32
CA LYS A 83 13.00 -9.18 -21.76
C LYS A 83 14.09 -10.16 -22.18
N ALA A 84 15.11 -9.69 -22.90
CA ALA A 84 16.24 -10.53 -23.32
C ALA A 84 17.06 -11.07 -22.13
N LEU A 85 17.07 -10.35 -21.00
CA LEU A 85 17.70 -10.79 -19.76
C LEU A 85 16.84 -11.77 -18.94
N GLY A 86 15.57 -11.99 -19.30
CA GLY A 86 14.66 -12.84 -18.54
C GLY A 86 13.88 -12.11 -17.44
N VAL A 87 13.67 -10.79 -17.57
CA VAL A 87 12.66 -10.08 -16.77
C VAL A 87 11.26 -10.54 -17.21
N ASP A 88 10.42 -10.89 -16.24
CA ASP A 88 9.14 -11.57 -16.47
C ASP A 88 8.01 -10.61 -16.82
N PHE A 89 8.02 -9.40 -16.25
CA PHE A 89 7.00 -8.39 -16.52
C PHE A 89 7.50 -6.95 -16.30
N LEU A 90 6.81 -6.00 -16.93
CA LEU A 90 7.08 -4.57 -16.78
C LEU A 90 5.90 -3.86 -16.12
N ASP A 91 6.10 -3.26 -14.95
CA ASP A 91 5.10 -2.41 -14.29
C ASP A 91 5.16 -0.97 -14.82
N CYS A 92 4.12 -0.58 -15.55
CA CYS A 92 4.11 0.63 -16.37
C CYS A 92 3.44 1.81 -15.66
N SER A 93 4.22 2.60 -14.93
CA SER A 93 3.79 3.87 -14.35
C SER A 93 4.25 5.07 -15.19
N SER A 94 4.22 6.29 -14.67
CA SER A 94 4.71 7.48 -15.39
C SER A 94 5.07 8.64 -14.46
N GLY A 95 5.84 9.60 -14.99
CA GLY A 95 6.18 10.85 -14.31
C GLY A 95 7.17 10.71 -13.15
N GLY A 96 7.23 11.76 -12.32
CA GLY A 96 8.05 11.83 -11.10
C GLY A 96 9.45 12.44 -11.27
N LEU A 97 9.88 12.77 -12.49
CA LEU A 97 11.24 13.28 -12.73
C LEU A 97 11.46 14.73 -12.26
N MET A 98 10.53 15.64 -12.59
CA MET A 98 10.61 17.07 -12.26
C MET A 98 9.49 17.48 -11.32
N ILE A 99 9.78 18.40 -10.39
CA ILE A 99 8.84 18.85 -9.33
C ILE A 99 7.81 19.87 -9.83
N ASP A 100 8.12 20.57 -10.90
CA ASP A 100 7.39 21.71 -11.46
C ASP A 100 6.44 21.33 -12.61
N ILE A 101 6.25 20.03 -12.84
CA ILE A 101 5.26 19.49 -13.77
C ILE A 101 3.97 19.16 -13.00
N ASP A 102 2.84 19.67 -13.50
CA ASP A 102 1.52 19.23 -13.04
C ASP A 102 1.14 17.90 -13.68
N TYR A 103 1.65 16.81 -13.11
CA TYR A 103 1.30 15.47 -13.56
C TYR A 103 -0.18 15.15 -13.40
N ASN A 104 -0.95 15.85 -12.56
CA ASN A 104 -2.39 15.59 -12.45
C ASN A 104 -3.17 16.11 -13.66
N ALA A 105 -2.69 17.19 -14.29
CA ALA A 105 -3.23 17.72 -15.54
C ALA A 105 -2.88 16.86 -16.76
N ILE A 106 -1.78 16.10 -16.69
CA ILE A 106 -1.24 15.33 -17.82
C ILE A 106 -1.62 13.85 -17.71
N ASN A 107 -1.41 13.24 -16.53
CA ASN A 107 -1.62 11.82 -16.27
C ASN A 107 -3.11 11.48 -16.16
N THR A 108 -3.74 11.29 -17.33
CA THR A 108 -5.08 10.74 -17.43
C THR A 108 -5.07 9.24 -17.09
N PRO A 109 -6.16 8.67 -16.54
CA PRO A 109 -6.22 7.23 -16.19
C PRO A 109 -5.81 6.27 -17.31
N ASN A 110 -5.94 6.70 -18.57
CA ASN A 110 -5.64 5.87 -19.74
C ASN A 110 -4.19 5.94 -20.19
N GLU A 111 -3.40 6.94 -19.83
CA GLU A 111 -2.05 7.10 -20.42
C GLU A 111 -1.10 5.99 -20.01
N GLN A 112 -1.06 5.63 -18.72
CA GLN A 112 -0.24 4.54 -18.21
C GLN A 112 -0.68 3.19 -18.81
N ILE A 113 -1.98 3.01 -19.00
CA ILE A 113 -2.58 1.83 -19.65
C ILE A 113 -2.21 1.75 -21.13
N VAL A 114 -2.30 2.87 -21.86
CA VAL A 114 -1.91 2.93 -23.28
C VAL A 114 -0.42 2.69 -23.44
N GLY A 115 0.41 3.23 -22.54
CA GLY A 115 1.85 2.94 -22.48
C GLY A 115 2.12 1.46 -22.27
N ALA A 116 1.46 0.84 -21.28
CA ALA A 116 1.57 -0.60 -21.00
C ALA A 116 1.17 -1.46 -22.21
N GLY A 117 0.06 -1.11 -22.88
CA GLY A 117 -0.45 -1.86 -24.02
C GLY A 117 0.43 -1.70 -25.25
N THR A 118 0.97 -0.49 -25.46
CA THR A 118 1.93 -0.22 -26.53
C THR A 118 3.21 -1.03 -26.34
N ILE A 119 3.81 -1.00 -25.15
CA ILE A 119 5.02 -1.77 -24.85
C ILE A 119 4.75 -3.27 -25.01
N GLN A 120 3.62 -3.77 -24.48
CA GLN A 120 3.26 -5.17 -24.61
C GLN A 120 3.11 -5.60 -26.06
N LYS A 121 2.45 -4.78 -26.88
CA LYS A 121 2.24 -5.06 -28.31
C LYS A 121 3.55 -5.10 -29.10
N GLU A 122 4.44 -4.13 -28.86
CA GLU A 122 5.68 -3.99 -29.63
C GLU A 122 6.77 -4.99 -29.18
N THR A 123 6.78 -5.37 -27.90
CA THR A 123 7.85 -6.23 -27.35
C THR A 123 7.41 -7.67 -27.08
N GLY A 124 6.10 -7.92 -26.95
CA GLY A 124 5.54 -9.16 -26.43
C GLY A 124 5.95 -9.45 -24.98
N MET A 125 6.44 -8.46 -24.23
CA MET A 125 6.71 -8.56 -22.80
C MET A 125 5.39 -8.38 -22.03
N PRO A 126 5.06 -9.25 -21.06
CA PRO A 126 3.91 -9.00 -20.19
C PRO A 126 4.05 -7.65 -19.49
N THR A 127 3.01 -6.82 -19.52
CA THR A 127 2.99 -5.54 -18.80
C THR A 127 1.91 -5.52 -17.72
N CYS A 128 2.17 -4.76 -16.65
CA CYS A 128 1.18 -4.37 -15.66
C CYS A 128 0.66 -2.97 -15.97
N ALA A 129 -0.65 -2.82 -16.01
CA ALA A 129 -1.30 -1.53 -16.02
C ALA A 129 -1.53 -1.04 -14.57
N VAL A 130 -1.14 0.20 -14.32
CA VAL A 130 -1.42 0.98 -13.10
C VAL A 130 -2.08 2.30 -13.48
N GLY A 131 -2.49 3.07 -12.46
CA GLY A 131 -2.96 4.45 -12.64
C GLY A 131 -4.48 4.58 -12.60
N LYS A 132 -5.00 5.01 -11.44
CA LYS A 132 -6.43 5.35 -11.25
C LYS A 132 -7.40 4.25 -11.73
N ILE A 133 -6.99 2.98 -11.69
CA ILE A 133 -7.87 1.83 -11.90
C ILE A 133 -8.77 1.68 -10.67
N VAL A 134 -9.97 2.24 -10.79
CA VAL A 134 -10.89 2.44 -9.67
C VAL A 134 -12.12 1.54 -9.70
N ASP A 135 -12.35 0.86 -10.82
CA ASP A 135 -13.52 0.01 -11.05
C ASP A 135 -13.13 -1.34 -11.67
N PRO A 136 -13.72 -2.47 -11.23
CA PRO A 136 -13.45 -3.79 -11.78
C PRO A 136 -13.78 -3.96 -13.26
N ASN A 137 -14.84 -3.31 -13.79
CA ASN A 137 -15.14 -3.39 -15.22
C ASN A 137 -14.07 -2.66 -16.03
N PHE A 138 -13.54 -1.55 -15.49
CA PHE A 138 -12.41 -0.86 -16.10
C PHE A 138 -11.14 -1.73 -16.11
N ALA A 139 -10.87 -2.47 -15.04
CA ALA A 139 -9.78 -3.45 -14.99
C ALA A 139 -9.99 -4.60 -16.01
N GLU A 140 -11.19 -5.19 -16.05
CA GLU A 140 -11.55 -6.27 -16.98
C GLU A 140 -11.45 -5.81 -18.45
N ASN A 141 -11.95 -4.62 -18.76
CA ASN A 141 -11.84 -4.04 -20.10
C ASN A 141 -10.39 -3.78 -20.50
N THR A 142 -9.53 -3.41 -19.55
CA THR A 142 -8.09 -3.24 -19.79
C THR A 142 -7.42 -4.56 -20.16
N LEU A 143 -7.75 -5.63 -19.45
CA LEU A 143 -7.26 -6.98 -19.73
C LEU A 143 -7.74 -7.48 -21.09
N ARG A 144 -9.04 -7.39 -21.37
CA ARG A 144 -9.65 -7.84 -22.64
C ARG A 144 -9.19 -7.03 -23.86
N GLY A 145 -8.92 -5.74 -23.66
CA GLY A 145 -8.51 -4.83 -24.72
C GLY A 145 -7.03 -4.96 -25.15
N ASN A 146 -6.29 -5.96 -24.65
CA ASN A 146 -4.83 -6.08 -24.78
C ASN A 146 -4.07 -4.87 -24.22
N GLY A 147 -4.65 -4.16 -23.24
CA GLY A 147 -4.02 -3.01 -22.60
C GLY A 147 -2.89 -3.40 -21.65
N ALA A 148 -3.00 -4.55 -20.98
CA ALA A 148 -1.96 -5.13 -20.14
C ALA A 148 -2.29 -6.60 -19.84
N THR A 149 -1.30 -7.38 -19.41
CA THR A 149 -1.50 -8.76 -18.94
C THR A 149 -1.84 -8.80 -17.45
N LEU A 150 -1.40 -7.80 -16.69
CA LEU A 150 -1.57 -7.69 -15.24
C LEU A 150 -2.19 -6.35 -14.86
N ILE A 151 -2.92 -6.31 -13.75
CA ILE A 151 -3.51 -5.10 -13.19
C ILE A 151 -2.99 -4.90 -11.77
N PHE A 152 -2.32 -3.78 -11.51
CA PHE A 152 -1.83 -3.41 -10.19
C PHE A 152 -2.69 -2.25 -9.64
N ILE A 153 -3.18 -2.42 -8.41
CA ILE A 153 -4.12 -1.49 -7.78
C ILE A 153 -3.53 -1.04 -6.44
N ALA A 154 -3.35 0.27 -6.26
CA ALA A 154 -2.83 0.88 -5.03
C ALA A 154 -3.95 1.50 -4.17
N HIS A 155 -4.27 2.79 -4.36
CA HIS A 155 -5.14 3.59 -3.47
C HIS A 155 -6.52 2.96 -3.17
N ARG A 156 -7.09 2.19 -4.09
CA ARG A 156 -8.37 1.51 -3.87
C ARG A 156 -8.25 0.40 -2.81
N VAL A 157 -7.17 -0.38 -2.83
CA VAL A 157 -6.90 -1.44 -1.84
C VAL A 157 -6.61 -0.84 -0.46
N GLU A 158 -5.91 0.30 -0.41
CA GLU A 158 -5.67 1.04 0.84
C GLU A 158 -6.97 1.54 1.50
N LEU A 159 -7.92 2.04 0.69
CA LEU A 159 -9.21 2.53 1.18
C LEU A 159 -10.21 1.40 1.47
N ARG A 160 -10.10 0.27 0.76
CA ARG A 160 -10.95 -0.92 0.94
C ARG A 160 -10.16 -2.18 0.59
N ALA A 161 -9.50 -2.76 1.59
CA ALA A 161 -8.74 -4.01 1.45
C ALA A 161 -9.59 -5.21 0.95
N ARG A 162 -10.93 -5.09 0.99
CA ARG A 162 -11.88 -6.10 0.51
C ARG A 162 -12.34 -5.95 -0.96
N ILE A 163 -11.83 -5.00 -1.73
CA ILE A 163 -12.29 -4.76 -3.13
C ILE A 163 -12.29 -6.01 -4.01
N PRO A 164 -11.24 -6.87 -4.01
CA PRO A 164 -11.27 -8.09 -4.82
C PRO A 164 -12.44 -9.03 -4.49
N TRP A 165 -13.04 -8.90 -3.30
CA TRP A 165 -14.11 -9.77 -2.80
C TRP A 165 -15.51 -9.20 -3.03
N GLN A 166 -15.66 -7.87 -3.00
CA GLN A 166 -16.96 -7.20 -3.10
C GLN A 166 -17.53 -7.19 -4.53
N TYR A 167 -16.70 -7.49 -5.53
CA TYR A 167 -17.04 -7.35 -6.94
C TYR A 167 -16.57 -8.55 -7.74
N ILE A 168 -16.86 -9.77 -7.28
CA ILE A 168 -16.76 -11.00 -8.07
C ILE A 168 -18.15 -11.28 -8.64
N PRO A 169 -18.50 -10.88 -9.87
CA PRO A 169 -19.77 -11.22 -10.51
C PRO A 169 -19.66 -12.49 -11.36
N VAL A 170 -18.52 -13.18 -11.34
CA VAL A 170 -18.20 -14.33 -12.20
C VAL A 170 -17.92 -15.54 -11.30
N PRO A 171 -18.38 -16.76 -11.61
CA PRO A 171 -18.08 -17.95 -10.82
C PRO A 171 -16.60 -18.31 -10.99
N VAL A 172 -15.72 -17.59 -10.29
CA VAL A 172 -14.32 -17.94 -10.15
C VAL A 172 -14.24 -18.84 -8.92
N THR A 173 -13.94 -20.11 -9.13
CA THR A 173 -13.64 -21.07 -8.05
C THR A 173 -12.39 -20.60 -7.32
N ASN A 174 -12.56 -19.81 -6.28
CA ASN A 174 -11.46 -19.35 -5.45
C ASN A 174 -11.09 -20.46 -4.47
N LYS A 175 -9.87 -21.01 -4.57
CA LYS A 175 -9.31 -22.07 -3.69
C LYS A 175 -9.18 -21.66 -2.20
N ARG A 176 -9.80 -20.56 -1.77
CA ARG A 176 -9.83 -20.08 -0.38
C ARG A 176 -11.17 -20.27 0.34
N THR A 177 -12.22 -20.76 -0.33
CA THR A 177 -13.53 -21.04 0.28
C THR A 177 -13.44 -22.07 1.40
N ASP A 178 -12.55 -23.06 1.28
CA ASP A 178 -12.48 -24.19 2.22
C ASP A 178 -12.01 -23.80 3.64
N ARG A 179 -11.30 -22.66 3.79
CA ARG A 179 -10.78 -22.22 5.10
C ARG A 179 -11.81 -21.46 5.95
N TYR A 180 -12.87 -20.94 5.34
CA TYR A 180 -13.90 -20.16 6.03
C TYR A 180 -15.29 -20.81 5.97
N GLU A 181 -15.47 -21.87 5.18
CA GLU A 181 -16.69 -22.68 5.12
C GLU A 181 -16.73 -23.84 6.13
N GLY A 182 -15.61 -24.13 6.81
CA GLY A 182 -15.61 -25.05 7.95
C GLY A 182 -16.55 -24.53 9.05
N SER A 183 -17.55 -25.35 9.41
CA SER A 183 -18.66 -25.02 10.30
C SER A 183 -18.23 -24.15 11.48
N LEU A 184 -19.02 -23.12 11.80
CA LEU A 184 -18.86 -22.27 12.99
C LEU A 184 -18.51 -23.10 14.23
N GLU A 185 -19.08 -24.29 14.32
CA GLU A 185 -18.87 -25.32 15.33
C GLU A 185 -17.42 -25.82 15.44
N ASN A 186 -16.72 -26.08 14.33
CA ASN A 186 -15.31 -26.49 14.37
C ASN A 186 -14.38 -25.34 14.80
N ARG A 187 -14.70 -24.10 14.42
CA ARG A 187 -13.94 -22.91 14.86
C ARG A 187 -14.14 -22.62 16.34
N MET A 188 -15.37 -22.76 16.82
CA MET A 188 -15.69 -22.65 18.25
C MET A 188 -15.04 -23.79 19.04
N ARG A 189 -15.05 -25.03 18.53
CA ARG A 189 -14.40 -26.17 19.19
C ARG A 189 -12.90 -25.95 19.34
N ILE A 190 -12.19 -25.56 18.28
CA ILE A 190 -10.75 -25.30 18.35
C ILE A 190 -10.44 -24.12 19.30
N ALA A 191 -11.24 -23.06 19.27
CA ALA A 191 -11.05 -21.93 20.19
C ALA A 191 -11.29 -22.33 21.66
N VAL A 192 -12.29 -23.17 21.93
CA VAL A 192 -12.57 -23.73 23.26
C VAL A 192 -11.47 -24.70 23.69
N GLU A 193 -10.99 -25.57 22.80
CA GLU A 193 -9.90 -26.51 23.07
C GLU A 193 -8.58 -25.78 23.35
N ILE A 194 -8.28 -24.70 22.61
CA ILE A 194 -7.11 -23.83 22.88
C ILE A 194 -7.29 -23.12 24.22
N ALA A 195 -8.46 -22.54 24.49
CA ALA A 195 -8.73 -21.85 25.76
C ALA A 195 -8.67 -22.81 26.96
N GLN A 196 -9.16 -24.04 26.80
CA GLN A 196 -9.07 -25.10 27.81
C GLN A 196 -7.64 -25.59 27.97
N SER A 197 -6.90 -25.83 26.88
CA SER A 197 -5.48 -26.22 26.94
C SER A 197 -4.62 -25.15 27.60
N VAL A 198 -4.90 -23.88 27.32
CA VAL A 198 -4.25 -22.75 27.99
C VAL A 198 -4.66 -22.71 29.47
N ARG A 199 -5.93 -22.92 29.80
CA ARG A 199 -6.40 -22.94 31.20
C ARG A 199 -5.88 -24.13 32.01
N GLU A 200 -5.69 -25.29 31.39
CA GLU A 200 -5.15 -26.51 32.03
C GLU A 200 -3.62 -26.46 32.17
N ALA A 201 -2.92 -25.78 31.25
CA ALA A 201 -1.48 -25.58 31.32
C ALA A 201 -1.06 -24.47 32.30
N LEU A 202 -2.00 -23.60 32.69
CA LEU A 202 -1.77 -22.49 33.61
C LEU A 202 -2.27 -22.85 35.01
N PRO A 203 -1.40 -22.96 36.03
CA PRO A 203 -1.85 -23.06 37.41
C PRO A 203 -2.72 -21.84 37.77
N ASP A 204 -3.80 -22.07 38.52
CA ASP A 204 -4.64 -21.00 39.04
C ASP A 204 -3.75 -19.94 39.73
N ASN A 205 -3.76 -18.71 39.22
CA ASN A 205 -3.03 -17.53 39.69
C ASN A 205 -1.58 -17.30 39.23
N ILE A 206 -1.09 -17.90 38.13
CA ILE A 206 0.16 -17.41 37.51
C ILE A 206 -0.14 -16.22 36.60
N ALA A 207 0.41 -15.04 36.93
CA ALA A 207 0.42 -13.90 36.01
C ALA A 207 1.17 -14.29 34.73
N LEU A 208 0.56 -14.11 33.54
CA LEU A 208 1.12 -14.53 32.25
C LEU A 208 2.54 -13.98 32.00
N GLY A 209 2.90 -12.85 32.61
CA GLY A 209 4.27 -12.34 32.61
C GLY A 209 5.31 -13.30 33.20
N ALA A 210 4.98 -14.08 34.23
CA ALA A 210 5.87 -15.09 34.82
C ALA A 210 6.15 -16.28 33.88
N LEU A 211 5.42 -16.37 32.76
CA LEU A 211 5.58 -17.38 31.72
C LEU A 211 6.23 -16.81 30.45
N GLY A 212 6.73 -15.57 30.52
CA GLY A 212 7.40 -14.91 29.40
C GLY A 212 6.46 -14.22 28.41
N VAL A 213 5.22 -13.90 28.81
CA VAL A 213 4.35 -13.04 27.99
C VAL A 213 4.65 -11.57 28.29
N ASP A 214 5.17 -10.84 27.30
CA ASP A 214 5.65 -9.46 27.48
C ASP A 214 4.52 -8.41 27.47
N PHE A 215 3.42 -8.64 26.75
CA PHE A 215 2.27 -7.74 26.73
C PHE A 215 0.97 -8.43 26.27
N MET A 216 -0.17 -7.79 26.48
CA MET A 216 -1.49 -8.23 26.01
C MET A 216 -2.11 -7.27 25.00
N ASP A 217 -2.48 -7.77 23.82
CA ASP A 217 -3.31 -7.03 22.85
C ASP A 217 -4.79 -7.13 23.22
N CYS A 218 -5.42 -5.98 23.49
CA CYS A 218 -6.76 -5.90 24.05
C CYS A 218 -7.75 -5.37 23.00
N SER A 219 -8.45 -6.28 22.32
CA SER A 219 -9.51 -5.95 21.34
C SER A 219 -10.86 -6.51 21.78
N SER A 220 -11.95 -5.83 21.45
CA SER A 220 -13.32 -6.32 21.65
C SER A 220 -14.05 -6.50 20.31
N GLY A 221 -14.89 -7.52 20.18
CA GLY A 221 -15.81 -7.69 19.03
C GLY A 221 -15.55 -8.85 18.06
N GLY A 222 -16.44 -8.96 17.07
CA GLY A 222 -16.25 -9.84 15.91
C GLY A 222 -16.61 -11.32 16.09
N LEU A 223 -17.14 -11.71 17.25
CA LEU A 223 -17.55 -13.10 17.55
C LEU A 223 -19.00 -13.42 17.14
N VAL A 224 -19.88 -12.42 17.14
CA VAL A 224 -21.30 -12.56 16.79
C VAL A 224 -21.60 -11.61 15.64
N ILE A 225 -22.15 -12.15 14.54
CA ILE A 225 -22.34 -11.43 13.27
C ILE A 225 -23.59 -10.53 13.30
N ASP A 226 -24.55 -10.82 14.19
CA ASP A 226 -25.87 -10.16 14.25
C ASP A 226 -25.98 -9.05 15.30
N ILE A 227 -24.85 -8.51 15.77
CA ILE A 227 -24.84 -7.36 16.67
C ILE A 227 -24.52 -6.10 15.87
N ASP A 228 -25.27 -5.02 16.11
CA ASP A 228 -24.87 -3.69 15.62
C ASP A 228 -23.61 -3.23 16.35
N TYR A 229 -22.48 -3.63 15.79
CA TYR A 229 -21.16 -3.38 16.33
C TYR A 229 -20.83 -1.88 16.42
N ASN A 230 -21.49 -1.03 15.63
CA ASN A 230 -21.29 0.41 15.72
C ASN A 230 -22.03 1.04 16.89
N ALA A 231 -23.14 0.42 17.34
CA ALA A 231 -23.90 0.89 18.49
C ALA A 231 -23.25 0.56 19.84
N ILE A 232 -22.37 -0.45 19.89
CA ILE A 232 -21.82 -0.97 21.15
C ILE A 232 -20.30 -0.93 21.26
N ASN A 233 -19.55 -0.58 20.21
CA ASN A 233 -18.09 -0.57 20.27
C ASN A 233 -17.53 0.84 20.10
N THR A 234 -17.33 1.51 21.23
CA THR A 234 -16.67 2.80 21.31
C THR A 234 -15.14 2.60 21.41
N PRO A 235 -14.31 3.45 20.78
CA PRO A 235 -12.86 3.42 20.97
C PRO A 235 -12.46 3.39 22.46
N GLU A 236 -13.22 4.11 23.28
CA GLU A 236 -12.99 4.30 24.71
C GLU A 236 -13.11 2.99 25.52
N GLU A 237 -14.01 2.07 25.15
CA GLU A 237 -14.19 0.79 25.85
C GLU A 237 -12.96 -0.13 25.76
N GLN A 238 -12.33 -0.19 24.59
CA GLN A 238 -11.12 -1.01 24.39
C GLN A 238 -9.95 -0.44 25.18
N ILE A 239 -9.83 0.89 25.23
CA ILE A 239 -8.82 1.60 26.02
C ILE A 239 -9.04 1.39 27.52
N VAL A 240 -10.28 1.54 28.01
CA VAL A 240 -10.62 1.30 29.42
C VAL A 240 -10.33 -0.15 29.81
N SER A 241 -10.63 -1.11 28.92
CA SER A 241 -10.33 -2.53 29.16
C SER A 241 -8.82 -2.77 29.24
N ALA A 242 -8.04 -2.22 28.31
CA ALA A 242 -6.57 -2.31 28.32
C ALA A 242 -5.96 -1.70 29.59
N GLY A 243 -6.45 -0.53 30.01
CA GLY A 243 -5.98 0.15 31.21
C GLY A 243 -6.36 -0.59 32.50
N THR A 244 -7.56 -1.17 32.54
CA THR A 244 -8.01 -1.98 33.68
C THR A 244 -7.17 -3.24 33.81
N ILE A 245 -6.95 -3.98 32.70
CA ILE A 245 -6.10 -5.18 32.70
C ILE A 245 -4.68 -4.82 33.15
N GLN A 246 -4.11 -3.72 32.64
CA GLN A 246 -2.78 -3.27 33.04
C GLN A 246 -2.70 -2.97 34.54
N LYS A 247 -3.70 -2.28 35.09
CA LYS A 247 -3.75 -1.92 36.51
C LYS A 247 -3.90 -3.12 37.43
N GLU A 248 -4.80 -4.05 37.09
CA GLU A 248 -5.13 -5.20 37.94
C GLU A 248 -4.07 -6.31 37.87
N THR A 249 -3.40 -6.47 36.72
CA THR A 249 -2.43 -7.56 36.50
C THR A 249 -0.97 -7.12 36.59
N GLY A 250 -0.70 -5.82 36.45
CA GLY A 250 0.66 -5.28 36.30
C GLY A 250 1.31 -5.60 34.95
N MET A 251 0.61 -6.27 34.02
CA MET A 251 1.12 -6.57 32.69
C MET A 251 0.94 -5.39 31.74
N SER A 252 1.95 -5.12 30.90
CA SER A 252 1.82 -4.16 29.82
C SER A 252 0.68 -4.55 28.87
N THR A 253 -0.16 -3.59 28.52
CA THR A 253 -1.24 -3.80 27.54
C THR A 253 -1.04 -2.94 26.31
N CYS A 254 -1.64 -3.37 25.21
CA CYS A 254 -1.75 -2.64 23.97
C CYS A 254 -3.22 -2.29 23.72
N ALA A 255 -3.51 -1.01 23.48
CA ALA A 255 -4.83 -0.56 23.07
C ALA A 255 -4.97 -0.53 21.54
N VAL A 256 -6.14 -0.92 21.06
CA VAL A 256 -6.58 -0.89 19.67
C VAL A 256 -7.96 -0.26 19.56
N GLY A 257 -8.43 -0.05 18.32
CA GLY A 257 -9.82 0.31 18.05
C GLY A 257 -10.03 1.79 17.80
N LYS A 258 -10.24 2.16 16.53
CA LYS A 258 -10.62 3.53 16.10
C LYS A 258 -9.66 4.64 16.59
N ILE A 259 -8.42 4.31 16.94
CA ILE A 259 -7.35 5.29 17.19
C ILE A 259 -6.95 5.90 15.84
N VAL A 260 -7.41 7.13 15.61
CA VAL A 260 -7.20 7.89 14.36
C VAL A 260 -6.51 9.23 14.63
N ASP A 261 -6.83 9.87 15.75
CA ASP A 261 -6.30 11.17 16.13
C ASP A 261 -4.95 11.03 16.87
N PRO A 262 -3.90 11.76 16.47
CA PRO A 262 -2.60 11.72 17.14
C PRO A 262 -2.62 12.14 18.61
N ASN A 263 -3.40 13.17 18.97
CA ASN A 263 -3.47 13.64 20.37
C ASN A 263 -4.18 12.61 21.24
N PHE A 264 -5.24 11.99 20.72
CA PHE A 264 -5.91 10.88 21.37
C PHE A 264 -4.98 9.68 21.56
N ALA A 265 -4.20 9.32 20.53
CA ALA A 265 -3.17 8.29 20.61
C ALA A 265 -2.14 8.59 21.72
N GLU A 266 -1.62 9.82 21.78
CA GLU A 266 -0.68 10.26 22.81
C GLU A 266 -1.31 10.24 24.21
N ASN A 267 -2.56 10.67 24.36
CA ASN A 267 -3.26 10.67 25.65
C ASN A 267 -3.45 9.25 26.20
N ILE A 268 -3.73 8.27 25.35
CA ILE A 268 -3.82 6.85 25.78
C ILE A 268 -2.51 6.40 26.45
N LEU A 269 -1.36 6.79 25.89
CA LEU A 269 -0.05 6.45 26.41
C LEU A 269 0.28 7.24 27.69
N ARG A 270 -0.05 8.54 27.74
CA ARG A 270 0.24 9.42 28.89
C ARG A 270 -0.60 9.11 30.11
N ASP A 271 -1.89 8.82 29.93
CA ASP A 271 -2.84 8.65 31.02
C ASP A 271 -2.82 7.22 31.60
N ASN A 272 -1.78 6.43 31.28
CA ASN A 272 -1.64 5.00 31.62
C ASN A 272 -2.82 4.13 31.12
N GLY A 273 -3.48 4.53 30.03
CA GLY A 273 -4.55 3.75 29.41
C GLY A 273 -4.05 2.48 28.73
N ALA A 274 -2.82 2.49 28.21
CA ALA A 274 -2.09 1.31 27.75
C ALA A 274 -0.59 1.62 27.65
N THR A 275 0.27 0.59 27.69
CA THR A 275 1.72 0.75 27.46
C THR A 275 2.03 0.95 25.98
N LEU A 276 1.22 0.34 25.11
CA LEU A 276 1.37 0.37 23.66
C LEU A 276 0.04 0.75 23.00
N ILE A 277 0.12 1.26 21.78
CA ILE A 277 -1.03 1.43 20.91
C ILE A 277 -0.74 0.79 19.55
N PHE A 278 -1.74 0.13 18.97
CA PHE A 278 -1.67 -0.39 17.61
C PHE A 278 -2.61 0.38 16.69
N ILE A 279 -2.04 0.90 15.61
CA ILE A 279 -2.75 1.71 14.63
C ILE A 279 -3.06 0.84 13.40
N GLY A 280 -4.33 0.47 13.24
CA GLY A 280 -4.80 -0.32 12.10
C GLY A 280 -5.33 0.56 10.95
N ARG A 281 -6.64 0.79 10.94
CA ARG A 281 -7.34 1.48 9.84
C ARG A 281 -6.82 2.89 9.55
N ALA A 282 -6.36 3.63 10.56
CA ALA A 282 -5.81 4.97 10.34
C ALA A 282 -4.49 4.91 9.56
N PHE A 283 -3.64 3.91 9.82
CA PHE A 283 -2.40 3.66 9.09
C PHE A 283 -2.67 3.11 7.68
N LEU A 284 -3.66 2.24 7.51
CA LEU A 284 -4.07 1.79 6.16
C LEU A 284 -4.68 2.93 5.33
N ASN A 285 -5.46 3.81 5.96
CA ASN A 285 -6.02 4.99 5.31
C ASN A 285 -4.95 6.05 5.02
N ASN A 286 -3.86 6.08 5.78
CA ASN A 286 -2.76 6.99 5.58
C ASN A 286 -1.45 6.31 6.00
N PRO A 287 -0.65 5.76 5.07
CA PRO A 287 0.61 5.11 5.40
C PRO A 287 1.65 6.10 5.96
N HIS A 288 1.40 7.41 5.89
CA HIS A 288 2.19 8.46 6.51
C HIS A 288 1.60 8.95 7.85
N TRP A 289 0.67 8.20 8.45
CA TRP A 289 0.02 8.57 9.71
C TRP A 289 1.03 8.87 10.82
N THR A 290 2.11 8.10 10.91
CA THR A 290 3.17 8.31 11.90
C THR A 290 3.88 9.66 11.74
N TYR A 291 4.15 10.08 10.50
CA TYR A 291 4.71 11.42 10.23
C TYR A 291 3.69 12.52 10.53
N MET A 292 2.40 12.32 10.21
CA MET A 292 1.34 13.25 10.61
C MET A 292 1.27 13.42 12.11
N ALA A 293 1.26 12.30 12.83
CA ALA A 293 1.20 12.31 14.28
C ALA A 293 2.40 13.03 14.88
N ALA A 294 3.60 12.75 14.38
CA ALA A 294 4.81 13.43 14.83
C ALA A 294 4.78 14.95 14.51
N ASP A 295 4.38 15.36 13.31
CA ASP A 295 4.22 16.79 12.94
C ASP A 295 3.23 17.50 13.89
N GLU A 296 2.08 16.88 14.12
CA GLU A 296 1.02 17.43 14.95
C GLU A 296 1.36 17.49 16.44
N LEU A 297 1.98 16.44 16.99
CA LEU A 297 2.36 16.37 18.40
C LEU A 297 3.58 17.24 18.74
N THR A 298 4.31 17.73 17.74
CA THR A 298 5.55 18.50 17.94
C THR A 298 5.53 19.88 17.27
N ASP A 299 4.37 20.35 16.82
CA ASP A 299 4.22 21.62 16.09
C ASP A 299 5.23 21.78 14.94
N GLY A 300 5.45 20.71 14.18
CA GLY A 300 6.34 20.68 13.01
C GLY A 300 7.84 20.72 13.33
N GLN A 301 8.23 20.54 14.60
CA GLN A 301 9.65 20.57 15.00
C GLN A 301 10.39 19.26 14.76
N SER A 302 9.69 18.14 14.53
CA SER A 302 10.29 16.82 14.79
C SER A 302 11.07 16.14 13.66
N PHE A 303 11.05 16.57 12.40
CA PHE A 303 11.86 15.89 11.38
C PHE A 303 12.14 16.68 10.10
N LYS A 304 13.41 16.65 9.65
CA LYS A 304 13.79 16.90 8.25
C LYS A 304 13.82 15.57 7.51
N LEU A 305 12.88 15.36 6.58
CA LEU A 305 12.94 14.23 5.68
C LEU A 305 14.01 14.45 4.60
N PRO A 306 14.66 13.39 4.10
CA PRO A 306 15.42 13.50 2.86
C PRO A 306 14.52 13.99 1.72
N LEU A 307 15.06 14.82 0.82
CA LEU A 307 14.32 15.49 -0.27
C LEU A 307 13.30 14.61 -1.02
N PRO A 308 13.58 13.33 -1.36
CA PRO A 308 12.59 12.47 -2.03
C PRO A 308 11.33 12.17 -1.21
N TYR A 309 11.44 12.13 0.11
CA TYR A 309 10.32 11.88 1.03
C TYR A 309 9.60 13.19 1.43
N ASP A 310 10.35 14.30 1.47
CA ASP A 310 9.78 15.64 1.65
C ASP A 310 8.90 16.07 0.45
N TYR A 311 9.10 15.52 -0.75
CA TYR A 311 8.17 15.75 -1.87
C TYR A 311 6.79 15.11 -1.64
N CYS A 312 6.75 13.87 -1.16
CA CYS A 312 5.49 13.16 -0.92
C CYS A 312 4.73 13.72 0.30
N ILE A 313 5.46 14.18 1.32
CA ILE A 313 4.93 14.55 2.64
C ILE A 313 4.92 16.08 2.88
N GLY A 314 5.81 16.84 2.26
CA GLY A 314 6.06 18.26 2.55
C GLY A 314 5.14 19.27 1.84
N SER A 315 5.46 20.56 2.04
CA SER A 315 4.62 21.75 1.82
C SER A 315 4.05 21.99 0.41
N LYS A 316 4.51 21.24 -0.60
CA LYS A 316 4.06 21.29 -2.01
C LYS A 316 3.50 19.96 -2.55
N GLY A 317 3.46 18.92 -1.73
CA GLY A 317 3.12 17.55 -2.13
C GLY A 317 1.65 17.14 -1.99
N TRP A 318 1.37 15.91 -2.44
CA TRP A 318 0.10 15.18 -2.28
C TRP A 318 -0.46 15.23 -0.84
N PHE A 319 0.40 15.29 0.16
CA PHE A 319 0.05 15.32 1.57
C PHE A 319 -0.63 16.62 2.05
N LYS A 320 -0.16 17.81 1.63
CA LYS A 320 -0.86 19.08 1.91
C LYS A 320 -2.25 19.07 1.27
N TRP A 321 -2.33 18.57 0.04
CA TRP A 321 -3.61 18.39 -0.65
C TRP A 321 -4.55 17.44 0.11
N ARG A 322 -4.05 16.30 0.62
CA ARG A 322 -4.84 15.34 1.39
C ARG A 322 -5.25 15.88 2.78
N LYS A 323 -4.38 16.61 3.48
CA LYS A 323 -4.69 17.29 4.75
C LYS A 323 -5.84 18.31 4.55
N GLN A 324 -5.79 19.08 3.47
CA GLN A 324 -6.87 20.00 3.08
C GLN A 324 -8.16 19.27 2.69
N ALA A 325 -8.09 18.16 1.95
CA ALA A 325 -9.25 17.37 1.57
C ALA A 325 -9.92 16.68 2.78
N LEU A 326 -9.14 16.12 3.70
CA LEU A 326 -9.63 15.51 4.95
C LEU A 326 -10.27 16.53 5.88
N ARG A 327 -9.81 17.78 5.86
CA ARG A 327 -10.38 18.90 6.61
C ARG A 327 -11.56 19.59 5.90
N GLY A 328 -11.92 19.13 4.70
CA GLY A 328 -12.99 19.74 3.89
C GLY A 328 -12.62 21.11 3.28
N GLU A 329 -11.36 21.53 3.37
CA GLU A 329 -10.84 22.82 2.88
C GLU A 329 -10.64 22.83 1.36
N ARG A 330 -10.76 21.67 0.70
CA ARG A 330 -10.58 21.52 -0.75
C ARG A 330 -11.44 20.37 -1.30
N GLN A 331 -11.96 20.52 -2.52
CA GLN A 331 -12.72 19.45 -3.16
C GLN A 331 -11.80 18.25 -3.48
N PRO A 332 -12.26 17.01 -3.22
CA PRO A 332 -11.51 15.82 -3.60
C PRO A 332 -11.32 15.78 -5.12
N LEU A 333 -10.15 15.31 -5.59
CA LEU A 333 -9.75 15.21 -7.00
C LEU A 333 -10.65 14.24 -7.79
N LEU A 334 -11.48 13.49 -7.08
CA LEU A 334 -12.56 12.67 -7.58
C LEU A 334 -13.84 13.22 -6.94
N ASN A 335 -14.86 13.54 -7.73
CA ASN A 335 -16.21 13.92 -7.27
C ASN A 335 -16.86 12.80 -6.47
N TYR A 336 -16.38 12.54 -5.25
CA TYR A 336 -16.99 11.63 -4.29
C TYR A 336 -17.61 12.47 -3.18
N LYS A 337 -18.93 12.63 -3.24
CA LYS A 337 -19.71 12.89 -2.04
C LYS A 337 -19.85 11.57 -1.29
N PHE A 338 -19.35 11.50 -0.05
CA PHE A 338 -19.51 10.33 0.82
C PHE A 338 -20.98 10.05 1.20
N THR A 339 -21.90 10.96 0.87
CA THR A 339 -23.34 10.85 1.15
C THR A 339 -24.09 9.93 0.20
N ASP A 340 -23.50 9.52 -0.94
CA ASP A 340 -24.21 8.73 -1.96
C ASP A 340 -23.98 7.21 -1.81
N ILE A 341 -23.49 6.76 -0.65
CA ILE A 341 -23.46 5.34 -0.29
C ILE A 341 -24.84 4.99 0.28
N SER A 342 -25.84 4.80 -0.58
CA SER A 342 -27.02 4.03 -0.18
C SER A 342 -26.60 2.57 -0.11
N VAL A 343 -26.61 2.01 1.10
CA VAL A 343 -26.61 0.56 1.27
C VAL A 343 -27.96 0.10 0.75
N ASP A 344 -28.02 -0.47 -0.45
CA ASP A 344 -29.20 -1.23 -0.87
C ASP A 344 -29.20 -2.52 -0.05
N THR A 345 -29.88 -2.49 1.08
CA THR A 345 -30.19 -3.66 1.89
C THR A 345 -31.40 -4.33 1.25
N LYS A 346 -31.16 -5.14 0.23
CA LYS A 346 -32.11 -6.14 -0.25
C LYS A 346 -31.45 -7.49 -0.37
#